data_AF-A0A117SWC0-F1
#
_entry.id   AF-A0A117SWC0-F1
#
_cell.length_a   1.000
_cell.length_b   1.000
_cell.length_c   1.000
_cell.angle_alpha   90.00
_cell.angle_beta   90.00
_cell.angle_gamma   90.00
#
_symmetry.space_group_name_H-M   'P 1'
#
loop_
_entity.id
_entity.type
_entity.pdbx_description
1 polymer ?
#
loop_
_entity_poly.entity_id
_entity_poly.type
_entity_poly.pdbx_seq_one_letter_code
_entity_poly.pdbx_strand_id
1 'polypeptide(L)'
;MSVDPLYLKLLERAYKIVAPRIEKRREIPKLNVEVEPRRTIIRNFKEIADRLNRDVTHMARFFIKELAVPGNVDPNGSLVIYAERTPRTLEAVYERYIRLYVTCPVCGSIDTYLVKEDRIYVLVCTACGARTPRRA
;
A
#
# COMPACT_ATOMS: atom_id res chain seq x y z
N MET A 1 -34.00 -30.03 -7.94
CA MET A 1 -32.60 -30.31 -7.55
C MET A 1 -32.51 -30.23 -6.04
N SER A 2 -32.64 -31.37 -5.36
CA SER A 2 -32.46 -31.47 -3.90
C SER A 2 -30.99 -31.29 -3.58
N VAL A 3 -30.65 -30.22 -2.86
CA VAL A 3 -29.29 -29.98 -2.37
C VAL A 3 -28.94 -31.10 -1.39
N ASP A 4 -27.83 -31.78 -1.60
CA ASP A 4 -27.41 -32.91 -0.74
C ASP A 4 -27.30 -32.48 0.73
N PRO A 5 -27.88 -33.23 1.70
CA PRO A 5 -27.81 -32.90 3.12
C PRO A 5 -26.38 -32.80 3.67
N LEU A 6 -25.43 -33.51 3.03
CA LEU A 6 -24.01 -33.45 3.35
C LEU A 6 -23.40 -32.08 3.02
N TYR A 7 -23.80 -31.47 1.90
CA TYR A 7 -23.31 -30.16 1.48
C TYR A 7 -23.66 -29.09 2.52
N LEU A 8 -24.89 -29.09 3.01
CA LEU A 8 -25.37 -28.12 4.01
C LEU A 8 -24.60 -28.24 5.34
N LYS A 9 -24.33 -29.46 5.81
CA LYS A 9 -23.53 -29.69 7.03
C LYS A 9 -22.09 -29.19 6.89
N LEU A 10 -21.47 -29.43 5.73
CA LEU A 10 -20.12 -28.95 5.44
C LEU A 10 -20.08 -27.42 5.34
N LEU A 11 -21.10 -26.82 4.74
CA LEU A 11 -21.25 -25.38 4.61
C LEU A 11 -21.40 -24.68 5.97
N GLU A 12 -22.26 -25.19 6.85
CA GLU A 12 -22.43 -24.67 8.21
C GLU A 12 -21.13 -24.75 9.03
N ARG A 13 -20.39 -25.85 8.90
CA ARG A 13 -19.07 -25.99 9.54
C ARG A 13 -18.09 -24.94 9.02
N ALA A 14 -18.06 -24.71 7.71
CA ALA A 14 -17.17 -23.72 7.10
C ALA A 14 -17.48 -22.29 7.59
N TYR A 15 -18.75 -21.89 7.62
CA TYR A 15 -19.14 -20.55 8.10
C TYR A 15 -18.80 -20.29 9.56
N LYS A 16 -18.87 -21.31 10.43
CA LYS A 16 -18.46 -21.17 11.84
C LYS A 16 -16.95 -20.94 12.01
N ILE A 17 -16.13 -21.53 11.14
CA ILE A 17 -14.67 -21.42 11.19
C ILE A 17 -14.20 -20.10 10.56
N VAL A 18 -14.78 -19.74 9.41
CA VAL A 18 -14.31 -18.63 8.56
C VAL A 18 -14.87 -17.28 8.99
N ALA A 19 -15.76 -17.23 10.01
CA ALA A 19 -16.45 -16.06 10.53
C ALA A 19 -15.81 -14.73 10.07
N PRO A 20 -16.45 -13.98 9.15
CA PRO A 20 -15.80 -12.90 8.43
C PRO A 20 -15.30 -11.87 9.44
N ARG A 21 -13.98 -11.81 9.64
CA ARG A 21 -13.35 -10.71 10.34
C ARG A 21 -13.49 -9.50 9.44
N ILE A 22 -14.55 -8.72 9.67
CA ILE A 22 -14.68 -7.37 9.12
C ILE A 22 -13.65 -6.52 9.87
N GLU A 23 -12.37 -6.69 9.53
CA GLU A 23 -11.31 -5.85 10.06
C GLU A 23 -11.54 -4.44 9.52
N LYS A 24 -11.66 -3.48 10.46
CA LYS A 24 -11.83 -2.07 10.17
C LYS A 24 -10.74 -1.66 9.18
N ARG A 25 -11.14 -1.13 8.02
CA ARG A 25 -10.20 -0.52 7.07
C ARG A 25 -9.33 0.44 7.86
N ARG A 26 -8.03 0.15 7.98
CA ARG A 26 -7.08 1.13 8.52
C ARG A 26 -7.22 2.38 7.66
N GLU A 27 -7.60 3.49 8.29
CA GLU A 27 -7.72 4.76 7.57
C GLU A 27 -6.36 5.09 6.95
N ILE A 28 -6.36 5.26 5.63
CA ILE A 28 -5.17 5.64 4.88
C ILE A 28 -4.91 7.12 5.19
N PRO A 29 -3.76 7.48 5.78
CA PRO A 29 -3.42 8.87 6.05
C PRO A 29 -3.32 9.65 4.74
N LYS A 30 -3.84 10.90 4.75
CA LYS A 30 -3.71 11.84 3.62
C LYS A 30 -2.31 12.43 3.58
N LEU A 31 -1.84 12.82 2.39
CA LEU A 31 -0.56 13.51 2.23
C LEU A 31 -0.64 14.94 2.75
N ASN A 32 0.34 15.36 3.55
CA ASN A 32 0.55 16.75 3.92
C ASN A 32 1.62 17.35 2.99
N VAL A 33 1.17 18.11 1.99
CA VAL A 33 1.99 18.65 0.91
C VAL A 33 2.16 20.16 1.09
N GLU A 34 3.40 20.61 1.09
CA GLU A 34 3.76 22.02 1.01
C GLU A 34 4.43 22.29 -0.34
N VAL A 35 3.83 23.18 -1.12
CA VAL A 35 4.33 23.54 -2.45
C VAL A 35 5.11 24.84 -2.33
N GLU A 36 6.40 24.79 -2.63
CA GLU A 36 7.24 25.98 -2.85
C GLU A 36 7.57 26.11 -4.35
N PRO A 37 7.90 27.32 -4.85
CA PRO A 37 8.14 27.55 -6.28
C PRO A 37 9.28 26.71 -6.91
N ARG A 38 10.22 26.22 -6.10
CA ARG A 38 11.37 25.43 -6.56
C ARG A 38 11.37 23.98 -6.09
N ARG A 39 10.53 23.66 -5.10
CA ARG A 39 10.47 22.32 -4.50
C ARG A 39 9.12 22.06 -3.85
N THR A 40 8.71 20.81 -3.85
CA THR A 40 7.52 20.36 -3.14
C THR A 40 7.94 19.43 -2.01
N ILE A 41 7.44 19.66 -0.79
CA ILE A 41 7.83 18.93 0.41
C ILE A 41 6.61 18.16 0.93
N ILE A 42 6.79 16.87 1.19
CA ILE A 42 5.80 16.02 1.84
C ILE A 42 6.28 15.76 3.28
N ARG A 43 5.65 16.41 4.25
CA ARG A 43 6.10 16.38 5.66
C ARG A 43 5.84 15.03 6.35
N ASN A 44 4.70 14.41 6.09
CA ASN A 44 4.27 13.19 6.78
C ASN A 44 4.69 11.90 6.07
N PHE A 45 5.71 11.95 5.21
CA PHE A 45 6.06 10.82 4.35
C PHE A 45 6.50 9.58 5.14
N LYS A 46 7.34 9.76 6.15
CA LYS A 46 7.77 8.68 7.06
C LYS A 46 6.61 8.09 7.87
N GLU A 47 5.77 8.94 8.45
CA GLU A 47 4.60 8.49 9.22
C GLU A 47 3.64 7.63 8.38
N ILE A 48 3.44 8.02 7.11
CA ILE A 48 2.64 7.26 6.16
C ILE A 48 3.30 5.90 5.89
N ALA A 49 4.61 5.88 5.61
CA ALA A 49 5.34 4.65 5.34
C ALA A 49 5.27 3.68 6.53
N ASP A 50 5.49 4.17 7.75
CA ASP A 50 5.41 3.39 8.98
C ASP A 50 4.00 2.82 9.20
N ARG A 51 2.96 3.64 8.98
CA ARG A 51 1.55 3.21 9.11
C ARG A 51 1.15 2.16 8.08
N LEU A 52 1.73 2.21 6.88
CA LEU A 52 1.52 1.24 5.80
C LEU A 52 2.48 0.05 5.88
N ASN A 53 3.36 0.01 6.89
CA ASN A 53 4.42 -0.99 7.06
C ASN A 53 5.29 -1.12 5.79
N ARG A 54 5.78 0.03 5.30
CA ARG A 54 6.59 0.14 4.09
C ARG A 54 7.91 0.83 4.35
N ASP A 55 8.90 0.44 3.57
CA ASP A 55 10.18 1.12 3.54
C ASP A 55 10.07 2.49 2.86
N VAL A 56 10.55 3.53 3.56
CA VAL A 56 10.51 4.93 3.10
C VAL A 56 11.29 5.11 1.79
N THR A 57 12.43 4.44 1.65
CA THR A 57 13.27 4.53 0.44
C THR A 57 12.60 3.88 -0.77
N HIS A 58 11.89 2.77 -0.56
CA HIS A 58 11.09 2.14 -1.62
C HIS A 58 9.97 3.08 -2.09
N MET A 59 9.22 3.66 -1.16
CA MET A 59 8.19 4.66 -1.48
C MET A 59 8.79 5.85 -2.22
N ALA A 60 9.90 6.43 -1.74
CA ALA A 60 10.54 7.58 -2.35
C ALA A 60 10.98 7.30 -3.80
N ARG A 61 11.60 6.14 -4.04
CA ARG A 61 12.00 5.70 -5.39
C ARG A 61 10.81 5.58 -6.34
N PHE A 62 9.68 5.07 -5.85
CA PHE A 62 8.46 5.00 -6.65
C PHE A 62 7.96 6.38 -7.05
N PHE A 63 7.90 7.33 -6.10
CA PHE A 63 7.48 8.70 -6.38
C PHE A 63 8.41 9.41 -7.38
N ILE A 64 9.72 9.27 -7.21
CA ILE A 64 10.73 9.84 -8.12
C ILE A 64 10.58 9.27 -9.54
N LYS A 65 10.38 7.94 -9.66
CA LYS A 65 10.19 7.26 -10.95
C LYS A 65 8.90 7.68 -11.64
N GLU A 66 7.80 7.79 -10.90
CA GLU A 66 6.48 8.13 -11.46
C GLU A 66 6.38 9.62 -11.82
N LEU A 67 7.00 10.51 -11.05
CA LEU A 67 6.99 11.96 -11.30
C LEU A 67 8.07 12.41 -12.28
N ALA A 68 9.04 11.55 -12.59
CA ALA A 68 10.22 11.84 -13.40
C ALA A 68 10.98 13.09 -12.95
N VAL A 69 11.09 13.30 -11.63
CA VAL A 69 11.74 14.46 -11.02
C VAL A 69 12.72 14.00 -9.94
N PRO A 70 13.94 14.58 -9.85
CA PRO A 70 14.85 14.28 -8.78
C PRO A 70 14.25 14.66 -7.42
N GLY A 71 14.41 13.78 -6.44
CA GLY A 71 13.98 14.02 -5.07
C GLY A 71 14.87 13.29 -4.09
N ASN A 72 14.81 13.71 -2.84
CA ASN A 72 15.55 13.08 -1.76
C ASN A 72 14.68 12.98 -0.50
N VAL A 73 14.99 12.01 0.35
CA VAL A 73 14.39 11.88 1.68
C VAL A 73 15.26 12.66 2.65
N ASP A 74 14.70 13.66 3.31
CA ASP A 74 15.38 14.40 4.35
C ASP A 74 15.65 13.51 5.57
N PRO A 75 16.67 13.82 6.40
CA PRO A 75 16.92 13.11 7.66
C PRO A 75 15.70 13.10 8.60
N ASN A 76 14.84 14.12 8.49
CA ASN A 76 13.61 14.25 9.25
C ASN A 76 12.49 13.30 8.77
N GLY A 77 12.69 12.59 7.66
CA GLY A 77 11.72 11.65 7.09
C GLY A 77 10.71 12.29 6.13
N SER A 78 10.89 13.57 5.77
CA SER A 78 10.12 14.26 4.75
C SER A 78 10.65 13.94 3.35
N LEU A 79 9.78 13.86 2.34
CA LEU A 79 10.20 13.74 0.94
C LEU A 79 10.29 15.13 0.31
N VAL A 80 11.47 15.49 -0.20
CA VAL A 80 11.70 16.73 -0.95
C VAL A 80 11.82 16.40 -2.43
N ILE A 81 10.98 17.04 -3.24
CA ILE A 81 10.94 16.90 -4.69
C ILE A 81 11.40 18.24 -5.28
N TYR A 82 12.44 18.25 -6.11
CA TYR A 82 13.00 19.48 -6.70
C TYR A 82 12.22 19.95 -7.94
N ALA A 83 10.89 20.01 -7.83
CA ALA A 83 10.02 20.64 -8.80
C ALA A 83 8.73 21.11 -8.14
N GLU A 84 8.05 22.06 -8.79
CA GLU A 84 6.69 22.45 -8.45
C GLU A 84 5.71 21.36 -8.93
N ARG A 85 4.98 20.75 -8.01
CA ARG A 85 3.95 19.75 -8.32
C ARG A 85 2.67 20.08 -7.60
N THR A 86 1.56 20.00 -8.32
CA THR A 86 0.25 20.22 -7.72
C THR A 86 -0.09 19.07 -6.76
N PRO A 87 -0.73 19.34 -5.61
CA PRO A 87 -1.09 18.30 -4.65
C PRO A 87 -1.91 17.17 -5.26
N ARG A 88 -2.80 17.48 -6.20
CA ARG A 88 -3.61 16.50 -6.95
C ARG A 88 -2.77 15.45 -7.68
N THR A 89 -1.64 15.85 -8.26
CA THR A 89 -0.74 14.91 -8.95
C THR A 89 -0.07 13.95 -7.96
N LEU A 90 0.33 14.47 -6.80
CA LEU A 90 0.92 13.65 -5.73
C LEU A 90 -0.09 12.67 -5.13
N GLU A 91 -1.33 13.11 -4.93
CA GLU A 91 -2.43 12.23 -4.50
C GLU A 91 -2.69 11.10 -5.50
N ALA A 92 -2.70 11.41 -6.80
CA ALA A 92 -2.87 10.39 -7.84
C ALA A 92 -1.74 9.35 -7.85
N VAL A 93 -0.48 9.78 -7.67
CA VAL A 93 0.68 8.87 -7.55
C VAL A 93 0.58 8.03 -6.27
N TYR A 94 0.15 8.64 -5.16
CA TYR A 94 -0.03 7.95 -3.89
C TYR A 94 -1.12 6.88 -3.97
N GLU A 95 -2.26 7.17 -4.59
CA GLU A 95 -3.30 6.17 -4.82
C GLU A 95 -2.80 5.00 -5.68
N ARG A 96 -2.01 5.29 -6.72
CA ARG A 96 -1.39 4.23 -7.55
C ARG A 96 -0.45 3.37 -6.70
N TYR A 97 0.36 3.98 -5.85
CA TYR A 97 1.25 3.25 -4.96
C TYR A 97 0.47 2.30 -4.03
N ILE A 98 -0.62 2.79 -3.43
CA ILE A 98 -1.48 1.99 -2.56
C ILE A 98 -2.04 0.78 -3.31
N ARG A 99 -2.63 1.00 -4.49
CA ARG A 99 -3.22 -0.09 -5.28
C ARG A 99 -2.20 -1.15 -5.72
N LEU A 100 -0.96 -0.75 -6.01
CA LEU A 100 0.08 -1.64 -6.51
C LEU A 100 0.85 -2.35 -5.39
N TYR A 101 1.24 -1.63 -4.34
CA TYR A 101 2.21 -2.13 -3.36
C TYR A 101 1.62 -2.32 -1.97
N VAL A 102 0.39 -1.89 -1.70
CA VAL A 102 -0.22 -1.99 -0.36
C VAL A 102 -1.45 -2.88 -0.38
N THR A 103 -2.34 -2.71 -1.36
CA THR A 103 -3.57 -3.49 -1.45
C THR A 103 -3.29 -4.89 -1.99
N CYS A 104 -3.75 -5.91 -1.27
CA CYS A 104 -3.73 -7.28 -1.74
C CYS A 104 -4.70 -7.44 -2.93
N PRO A 105 -4.26 -8.02 -4.07
CA PRO A 105 -5.14 -8.21 -5.22
C PRO A 105 -6.20 -9.30 -5.03
N VAL A 106 -6.04 -10.17 -4.01
CA VAL A 106 -6.93 -11.31 -3.77
C VAL A 106 -8.07 -10.93 -2.83
N CYS A 107 -7.76 -10.33 -1.68
CA CYS A 107 -8.74 -10.03 -0.63
C CYS A 107 -9.02 -8.53 -0.45
N GLY A 108 -8.25 -7.64 -1.10
CA GLY A 108 -8.39 -6.20 -0.94
C GLY A 108 -7.91 -5.65 0.42
N SER A 109 -7.32 -6.48 1.27
CA SER A 109 -6.76 -6.03 2.55
C SER A 109 -5.52 -5.14 2.35
N ILE A 110 -5.34 -4.20 3.27
CA ILE A 110 -4.20 -3.28 3.37
C ILE A 110 -3.12 -3.88 4.29
N ASP A 111 -3.45 -4.92 5.05
CA ASP A 111 -2.52 -5.65 5.92
C ASP A 111 -1.61 -6.55 5.09
N THR A 112 -0.57 -5.92 4.54
CA THR A 112 0.45 -6.58 3.72
C THR A 112 1.84 -6.02 4.04
N TYR A 113 2.88 -6.79 3.78
CA TYR A 113 4.28 -6.34 3.88
C TYR A 113 5.02 -6.63 2.58
N LEU A 114 6.08 -5.86 2.31
CA LEU A 114 6.96 -6.08 1.15
C LEU A 114 8.17 -6.90 1.58
N VAL A 115 8.46 -7.96 0.85
CA VAL A 115 9.71 -8.72 0.97
C VAL A 115 10.49 -8.57 -0.31
N LYS A 116 11.80 -8.39 -0.22
CA LYS A 116 12.68 -8.45 -1.38
C LYS A 116 13.24 -9.87 -1.47
N GLU A 117 12.78 -10.64 -2.44
CA GLU A 117 13.33 -11.96 -2.77
C GLU A 117 14.17 -11.78 -4.05
N ASP A 118 15.49 -11.89 -3.91
CA ASP A 118 16.49 -11.63 -4.96
C ASP A 118 16.35 -10.26 -5.65
N ARG A 119 15.83 -10.27 -6.89
CA ARG A 119 15.65 -9.10 -7.76
C ARG A 119 14.18 -8.65 -7.84
N ILE A 120 13.28 -9.33 -7.15
CA ILE A 120 11.83 -9.11 -7.26
C ILE A 120 11.29 -8.69 -5.89
N TYR A 121 10.33 -7.76 -5.88
CA TYR A 121 9.56 -7.46 -4.68
C TYR A 121 8.36 -8.37 -4.61
N VAL A 122 8.16 -9.03 -3.48
CA VAL A 122 7.03 -9.91 -3.22
C VAL A 122 6.14 -9.25 -2.18
N LEU A 123 4.88 -9.04 -2.54
CA LEU A 123 3.85 -8.58 -1.63
C LEU A 123 3.26 -9.78 -0.91
N VAL A 124 3.34 -9.80 0.43
CA VAL A 124 2.79 -10.87 1.24
C VAL A 124 1.65 -10.31 2.09
N CYS A 125 0.46 -10.92 2.00
CA CYS A 125 -0.69 -10.53 2.79
C CYS A 125 -0.78 -11.32 4.10
N THR A 126 -0.96 -10.63 5.21
CA THR A 126 -1.13 -11.28 6.52
C THR A 126 -2.56 -11.80 6.74
N ALA A 127 -3.54 -11.23 6.03
CA ALA A 127 -4.94 -11.63 6.16
C ALA A 127 -5.29 -12.92 5.40
N CYS A 128 -4.81 -13.08 4.15
CA CYS A 128 -5.11 -14.25 3.31
C CYS A 128 -3.90 -15.14 3.01
N GLY A 129 -2.69 -14.75 3.41
CA GLY A 129 -1.46 -15.51 3.13
C GLY A 129 -1.00 -15.45 1.67
N ALA A 130 -1.70 -14.71 0.79
CA ALA A 130 -1.33 -14.62 -0.61
C ALA A 130 0.06 -13.97 -0.78
N ARG A 131 0.88 -14.59 -1.63
CA ARG A 131 2.18 -14.07 -2.07
C ARG A 131 2.06 -13.66 -3.53
N THR A 132 2.26 -12.39 -3.82
CA THR A 132 2.15 -11.87 -5.18
C THR A 132 3.43 -11.14 -5.56
N PRO A 133 4.13 -11.56 -6.63
CA PRO A 133 5.28 -10.82 -7.13
C PRO A 133 4.80 -9.48 -7.71
N ARG A 134 5.49 -8.39 -7.35
CA ARG A 134 5.31 -7.04 -7.87
C ARG A 134 6.59 -6.61 -8.58
N ARG A 135 6.42 -6.04 -9.76
CA ARG A 135 7.53 -5.51 -10.56
C ARG A 135 7.98 -4.17 -9.99
N ALA A 136 9.29 -3.98 -9.83
CA ALA A 136 9.93 -2.72 -9.39
C ALA A 136 9.84 -1.59 -10.43
#